data_AF-A0A1G6UEA0-F1
#
_entry.id   AF-A0A1G6UEA0-F1
#
_cell.length_a   1.000
_cell.length_b   1.000
_cell.length_c   1.000
_cell.angle_alpha   90.00
_cell.angle_beta   90.00
_cell.angle_gamma   90.00
#
_symmetry.space_group_name_H-M   'P 1'
#
loop_
_entity.id
_entity.type
_entity.pdbx_description
1 polymer ?
#
loop_
_entity_poly.entity_id
_entity_poly.type
_entity_poly.pdbx_seq_one_letter_code
_entity_poly.pdbx_strand_id
1 'polypeptide(L)'
;MPRHPSRQAEISWGDHIVPIGGGAPVCVQSMTNTDTVDAIGTAIQVKELARAGSEIVRITVNTPEAAAAVPAIREQLDRMSVNVPLVGDFHYNGHTLLRDYPECAQALSKFRINPGNVGKGAKRDKQFAEMIEVACRHNKPIRIGVNWGSLDQDLLARIMDENAQRAEPWHPQSVMAEALITSAIESARKAEEIGLPGNQIILSCKVSQVQALIAVYRELARRCD
;
A
#
# COMPACT_ATOMS: atom_id res chain seq x y z
N MET A 1 8.85 19.80 16.30
CA MET A 1 8.20 18.69 17.01
C MET A 1 9.02 17.42 16.79
N PRO A 2 9.20 16.55 17.80
CA PRO A 2 9.87 15.28 17.60
C PRO A 2 9.07 14.40 16.62
N ARG A 3 9.77 13.62 15.78
CA ARG A 3 9.14 12.63 14.90
C ARG A 3 8.63 11.45 15.74
N HIS A 4 7.49 10.88 15.35
CA HIS A 4 7.03 9.61 15.92
C HIS A 4 8.10 8.53 15.64
N PRO A 5 8.57 7.78 16.65
CA PRO A 5 9.45 6.64 16.43
C PRO A 5 8.75 5.59 15.57
N SER A 6 9.39 5.15 14.50
CA SER A 6 8.87 4.10 13.62
C SER A 6 9.99 3.20 13.14
N ARG A 7 9.64 2.00 12.68
CA ARG A 7 10.57 1.17 11.91
C ARG A 7 10.96 1.90 10.61
N GLN A 8 12.09 1.50 10.02
CA GLN A 8 12.56 2.03 8.73
C GLN A 8 12.38 1.00 7.63
N ALA A 9 11.62 1.38 6.61
CA ALA A 9 11.52 0.66 5.35
C ALA A 9 12.45 1.29 4.31
N GLU A 10 13.02 0.48 3.45
CA GLU A 10 13.80 0.93 2.30
C GLU A 10 13.06 0.58 1.02
N ILE A 11 12.82 1.58 0.17
CA ILE A 11 12.21 1.41 -1.14
C ILE A 11 13.28 1.76 -2.17
N SER A 12 13.70 0.78 -2.97
CA SER A 12 14.87 0.96 -3.82
C SER A 12 14.66 0.54 -5.27
N TRP A 13 15.45 1.15 -6.14
CA TRP A 13 15.68 0.72 -7.51
C TRP A 13 17.16 0.88 -7.87
N GLY A 14 17.86 -0.23 -8.11
CA GLY A 14 19.32 -0.23 -8.19
C GLY A 14 19.94 0.32 -6.90
N ASP A 15 20.91 1.22 -7.03
CA ASP A 15 21.59 1.88 -5.90
C ASP A 15 20.78 3.07 -5.33
N HIS A 16 19.65 3.44 -5.93
CA HIS A 16 18.81 4.52 -5.44
C HIS A 16 17.86 4.00 -4.35
N ILE A 17 18.07 4.43 -3.11
CA ILE A 17 17.30 4.02 -1.92
C ILE A 17 16.53 5.22 -1.37
N VAL A 18 15.23 5.05 -1.16
CA VAL A 18 14.36 6.02 -0.49
C VAL A 18 13.92 5.44 0.86
N PRO A 19 14.48 5.92 1.98
CA PRO A 19 14.08 5.48 3.30
C PRO A 19 12.73 6.09 3.71
N ILE A 20 11.87 5.29 4.34
CA ILE A 20 10.62 5.74 4.97
C ILE A 20 10.61 5.30 6.43
N GLY A 21 10.41 6.25 7.34
CA GLY A 21 10.39 5.99 8.78
C GLY A 21 11.79 6.01 9.41
N GLY A 22 11.93 5.57 10.66
CA GLY A 22 13.22 5.50 11.35
C GLY A 22 13.93 6.85 11.54
N GLY A 23 13.18 7.96 11.52
CA GLY A 23 13.75 9.31 11.60
C GLY A 23 14.17 9.93 10.26
N ALA A 24 14.01 9.21 9.14
CA ALA A 24 14.23 9.77 7.80
C ALA A 24 13.32 10.99 7.52
N PRO A 25 13.71 11.86 6.56
CA PRO A 25 12.84 12.93 6.08
C PRO A 25 11.46 12.44 5.61
N VAL A 26 10.45 13.32 5.62
CA VAL A 26 9.14 12.95 5.07
C VAL A 26 9.27 12.86 3.56
N CYS A 27 9.09 11.65 3.03
CA CYS A 27 9.16 11.38 1.58
C CYS A 27 7.93 11.94 0.84
N VAL A 28 8.18 12.70 -0.22
CA VAL A 28 7.16 13.16 -1.18
C VAL A 28 6.95 12.07 -2.23
N GLN A 29 5.70 11.67 -2.43
CA GLN A 29 5.32 10.67 -3.43
C GLN A 29 4.13 11.16 -4.27
N SER A 30 4.02 10.64 -5.48
CA SER A 30 2.95 10.95 -6.42
C SER A 30 2.39 9.68 -7.06
N MET A 31 1.36 9.83 -7.89
CA MET A 31 0.79 8.75 -8.68
C MET A 31 0.53 9.24 -10.10
N THR A 32 0.81 8.40 -11.09
CA THR A 32 0.45 8.69 -12.48
C THR A 32 -1.07 8.68 -12.67
N ASN A 33 -1.52 9.29 -13.76
CA ASN A 33 -2.89 9.21 -14.23
C ASN A 33 -3.00 8.76 -15.70
N THR A 34 -1.88 8.43 -16.35
CA THR A 34 -1.85 7.74 -17.63
C THR A 34 -2.37 6.31 -17.49
N ASP A 35 -2.88 5.76 -18.59
CA ASP A 35 -3.12 4.32 -18.67
C ASP A 35 -1.76 3.60 -18.65
N THR A 36 -1.57 2.68 -17.70
CA THR A 36 -0.31 1.95 -17.54
C THR A 36 0.00 1.06 -18.74
N VAL A 37 -1.02 0.70 -19.54
CA VAL A 37 -0.81 0.02 -20.82
C VAL A 37 0.00 0.88 -21.81
N ASP A 38 -0.11 2.21 -21.75
CA ASP A 38 0.77 3.13 -22.47
C ASP A 38 2.11 3.25 -21.72
N ALA A 39 3.01 2.32 -22.01
CA ALA A 39 4.31 2.24 -21.35
C ALA A 39 5.16 3.50 -21.57
N ILE A 40 5.12 4.09 -22.77
CA ILE A 40 5.93 5.27 -23.10
C ILE A 40 5.35 6.50 -22.41
N GLY A 41 4.05 6.75 -22.54
CA GLY A 41 3.39 7.88 -21.88
C GLY A 41 3.51 7.81 -20.36
N THR A 42 3.37 6.62 -19.78
CA THR A 42 3.55 6.41 -18.35
C THR A 42 5.00 6.66 -17.92
N ALA A 43 6.01 6.17 -18.65
CA ALA A 43 7.40 6.44 -18.33
C ALA A 43 7.75 7.94 -18.43
N ILE A 44 7.21 8.66 -19.41
CA ILE A 44 7.37 10.12 -19.54
C ILE A 44 6.78 10.82 -18.32
N GLN A 45 5.55 10.49 -17.92
CA GLN A 45 4.92 11.11 -16.77
C GLN A 45 5.64 10.77 -15.46
N VAL A 46 6.11 9.53 -15.27
CA VAL A 46 6.93 9.16 -14.11
C VAL A 46 8.18 10.04 -14.03
N LYS A 47 8.86 10.26 -15.15
CA LYS A 47 10.04 11.15 -15.23
C LYS A 47 9.69 12.60 -14.90
N GLU A 48 8.57 13.12 -15.39
CA GLU A 48 8.10 14.47 -15.08
C GLU A 48 7.83 14.63 -13.58
N LEU A 49 7.13 13.66 -12.98
CA LEU A 49 6.85 13.64 -11.55
C LEU A 49 8.13 13.57 -10.71
N ALA A 50 9.10 12.74 -11.11
CA ALA A 50 10.39 12.65 -10.44
C ALA A 50 11.15 13.98 -10.53
N ARG A 51 11.18 14.62 -11.70
CA ARG A 51 11.82 15.94 -11.90
C ARG A 51 11.13 17.06 -11.11
N ALA A 52 9.82 16.95 -10.88
CA ALA A 52 9.08 17.86 -10.02
C ALA A 52 9.33 17.65 -8.52
N GLY A 53 10.11 16.63 -8.14
CA GLY A 53 10.50 16.34 -6.76
C GLY A 53 9.78 15.15 -6.12
N SER A 54 9.06 14.33 -6.89
CA SER A 54 8.51 13.06 -6.37
C SER A 54 9.63 12.04 -6.18
N GLU A 55 9.85 11.63 -4.93
CA GLU A 55 10.89 10.66 -4.58
C GLU A 55 10.43 9.23 -4.84
N ILE A 56 9.12 8.99 -4.93
CA ILE A 56 8.52 7.69 -5.24
C ILE A 56 7.29 7.91 -6.13
N VAL A 57 7.18 7.15 -7.22
CA VAL A 57 6.04 7.26 -8.13
C VAL A 57 5.22 5.97 -8.12
N ARG A 58 3.91 6.12 -7.92
CA ARG A 58 2.95 5.00 -7.99
C ARG A 58 2.28 4.94 -9.36
N ILE A 59 2.04 3.72 -9.85
CA ILE A 59 1.31 3.42 -11.08
C ILE A 59 0.19 2.42 -10.78
N THR A 60 -0.91 2.46 -11.52
CA THR A 60 -2.00 1.48 -11.36
C THR A 60 -1.62 0.15 -12.03
N VAL A 61 -1.91 -0.98 -11.38
CA VAL A 61 -1.72 -2.31 -11.97
C VAL A 61 -2.97 -3.13 -11.72
N ASN A 62 -3.94 -2.98 -12.63
CA ASN A 62 -5.30 -3.49 -12.48
C ASN A 62 -5.73 -4.45 -13.59
N THR A 63 -4.95 -4.60 -14.66
CA THR A 63 -5.21 -5.55 -15.75
C THR A 63 -3.95 -6.34 -16.12
N PRO A 64 -4.10 -7.50 -16.78
CA PRO A 64 -2.97 -8.27 -17.32
C PRO A 64 -2.07 -7.44 -18.26
N GLU A 65 -2.65 -6.59 -19.10
CA GLU A 65 -1.93 -5.72 -20.03
C GLU A 65 -1.14 -4.65 -19.29
N ALA A 66 -1.72 -4.05 -18.25
CA ALA A 66 -1.02 -3.10 -17.40
C ALA A 66 0.16 -3.78 -16.68
N ALA A 67 -0.04 -5.00 -16.14
CA ALA A 67 1.03 -5.76 -15.51
C ALA A 67 2.16 -6.11 -16.51
N ALA A 68 1.81 -6.50 -17.73
CA ALA A 68 2.76 -6.77 -18.81
C ALA A 68 3.56 -5.52 -19.25
N ALA A 69 2.98 -4.32 -19.10
CA ALA A 69 3.64 -3.07 -19.48
C ALA A 69 4.66 -2.56 -18.44
N VAL A 70 4.58 -2.99 -17.18
CA VAL A 70 5.45 -2.50 -16.09
C VAL A 70 6.96 -2.69 -16.38
N PRO A 71 7.44 -3.87 -16.86
CA PRO A 71 8.84 -4.03 -17.23
C PRO A 71 9.30 -3.05 -18.32
N ALA A 72 8.46 -2.81 -19.34
CA ALA A 72 8.77 -1.87 -20.40
C ALA A 72 8.84 -0.42 -19.88
N ILE A 73 7.92 -0.01 -18.98
CA ILE A 73 7.99 1.30 -18.30
C ILE A 73 9.31 1.44 -17.57
N ARG A 74 9.69 0.42 -16.79
CA ARG A 74 10.91 0.41 -16.01
C ARG A 74 12.15 0.52 -16.89
N GLU A 75 12.21 -0.24 -17.97
CA GLU A 75 13.31 -0.18 -18.95
C GLU A 75 13.43 1.21 -19.59
N GLN A 76 12.32 1.84 -19.98
CA GLN A 76 12.36 3.20 -20.54
C GLN A 76 12.89 4.22 -19.53
N LEU A 77 12.51 4.10 -18.25
CA LEU A 77 13.03 4.96 -17.19
C LEU A 77 14.54 4.75 -16.98
N ASP A 78 15.02 3.51 -17.02
CA ASP A 78 16.44 3.19 -16.89
C ASP A 78 17.25 3.75 -18.07
N ARG A 79 16.74 3.64 -19.29
CA ARG A 79 17.33 4.28 -20.50
C ARG A 79 17.39 5.81 -20.39
N MET A 80 16.44 6.41 -19.66
CA MET A 80 16.43 7.85 -19.36
C MET A 80 17.23 8.23 -18.10
N SER A 81 17.88 7.27 -17.45
CA SER A 81 18.59 7.43 -16.17
C SER A 81 17.70 8.00 -15.05
N VAL A 82 16.43 7.58 -15.00
CA VAL A 82 15.45 8.00 -14.00
C VAL A 82 15.25 6.87 -12.99
N ASN A 83 16.00 6.89 -11.89
CA ASN A 83 16.03 5.79 -10.92
C ASN A 83 14.93 5.86 -9.84
N VAL A 84 13.87 6.66 -10.06
CA VAL A 84 12.78 6.79 -9.09
C VAL A 84 12.11 5.42 -8.85
N PRO A 85 11.87 4.99 -7.60
CA PRO A 85 11.23 3.71 -7.33
C PRO A 85 9.76 3.70 -7.76
N LEU A 86 9.32 2.57 -8.31
CA LEU A 86 7.95 2.37 -8.75
C LEU A 86 7.12 1.61 -7.73
N VAL A 87 5.92 2.09 -7.43
CA VAL A 87 4.94 1.39 -6.59
C VAL A 87 3.79 0.88 -7.44
N GLY A 88 3.49 -0.41 -7.37
CA GLY A 88 2.32 -0.99 -8.03
C GLY A 88 1.07 -0.84 -7.15
N ASP A 89 0.03 -0.16 -7.65
CA ASP A 89 -1.28 -0.06 -7.01
C ASP A 89 -2.21 -1.17 -7.50
N PHE A 90 -2.34 -2.23 -6.69
CA PHE A 90 -3.14 -3.40 -7.04
C PHE A 90 -4.55 -3.32 -6.44
N HIS A 91 -5.54 -3.76 -7.23
CA HIS A 91 -6.95 -3.84 -6.83
C HIS A 91 -7.53 -5.19 -7.25
N TYR A 92 -8.35 -5.85 -6.42
CA TYR A 92 -9.13 -7.06 -6.75
C TYR A 92 -8.33 -8.29 -7.21
N ASN A 93 -7.69 -8.22 -8.37
CA ASN A 93 -6.93 -9.28 -9.02
C ASN A 93 -5.42 -9.22 -8.74
N GLY A 94 -4.95 -8.41 -7.79
CA GLY A 94 -3.51 -8.22 -7.51
C GLY A 94 -2.73 -9.51 -7.32
N HIS A 95 -3.27 -10.47 -6.57
CA HIS A 95 -2.70 -11.81 -6.37
C HIS A 95 -2.52 -12.58 -7.69
N THR A 96 -3.48 -12.48 -8.60
CA THR A 96 -3.44 -13.11 -9.92
C THR A 96 -2.40 -12.42 -10.80
N LEU A 97 -2.40 -11.08 -10.85
CA LEU A 97 -1.43 -10.33 -11.65
C LEU A 97 0.01 -10.58 -11.20
N LEU A 98 0.27 -10.58 -9.90
CA LEU A 98 1.60 -10.84 -9.36
C LEU A 98 2.08 -12.28 -9.60
N ARG A 99 1.17 -13.26 -9.61
CA ARG A 99 1.48 -14.66 -9.91
C ARG A 99 1.77 -14.87 -11.39
N ASP A 100 0.92 -14.31 -12.26
CA ASP A 100 0.95 -14.58 -13.70
C ASP A 100 1.96 -13.69 -14.44
N TYR A 101 2.34 -12.55 -13.84
CA TYR A 101 3.33 -11.60 -14.37
C TYR A 101 4.49 -11.37 -13.37
N PRO A 102 5.37 -12.36 -13.15
CA PRO A 102 6.47 -12.23 -12.18
C PRO A 102 7.46 -11.11 -12.52
N GLU A 103 7.63 -10.76 -13.79
CA GLU A 103 8.48 -9.64 -14.19
C GLU A 103 7.93 -8.28 -13.71
N CYS A 104 6.60 -8.14 -13.61
CA CYS A 104 5.98 -6.97 -12.99
C CYS A 104 6.39 -6.86 -11.51
N ALA A 105 6.33 -7.96 -10.76
CA ALA A 105 6.75 -8.00 -9.36
C ALA A 105 8.23 -7.63 -9.17
N GLN A 106 9.09 -8.05 -10.10
CA GLN A 106 10.52 -7.73 -10.08
C GLN A 106 10.81 -6.26 -10.39
N ALA A 107 10.13 -5.70 -11.41
CA ALA A 107 10.31 -4.33 -11.90
C ALA A 107 9.73 -3.26 -10.96
N LEU A 108 8.85 -3.63 -10.04
CA LEU A 108 8.34 -2.76 -8.98
C LEU A 108 9.26 -2.73 -7.77
N SER A 109 9.31 -1.59 -7.08
CA SER A 109 10.06 -1.41 -5.83
C SER A 109 9.21 -1.63 -4.58
N LYS A 110 7.88 -1.62 -4.71
CA LYS A 110 6.93 -1.76 -3.60
C LYS A 110 5.54 -2.13 -4.11
N PHE A 111 4.77 -2.85 -3.29
CA PHE A 111 3.36 -3.16 -3.59
C PHE A 111 2.42 -2.38 -2.68
N ARG A 112 1.37 -1.77 -3.23
CA ARG A 112 0.23 -1.30 -2.44
C ARG A 112 -0.85 -2.38 -2.48
N ILE A 113 -1.23 -2.83 -1.29
CA ILE A 113 -2.31 -3.80 -1.07
C ILE A 113 -3.45 -3.11 -0.30
N ASN A 114 -4.70 -3.36 -0.70
CA ASN A 114 -5.88 -2.93 0.04
C ASN A 114 -6.66 -4.16 0.50
N PRO A 115 -6.66 -4.50 1.80
CA PRO A 115 -7.27 -5.74 2.29
C PRO A 115 -8.78 -5.80 2.05
N GLY A 116 -9.47 -4.66 1.92
CA GLY A 116 -10.90 -4.68 1.58
C GLY A 116 -11.20 -4.93 0.10
N ASN A 117 -10.19 -4.93 -0.77
CA ASN A 117 -10.34 -5.22 -2.20
C ASN A 117 -9.88 -6.63 -2.58
N VAL A 118 -9.29 -7.44 -1.69
CA VAL A 118 -8.73 -8.75 -2.06
C VAL A 118 -9.72 -9.92 -1.93
N GLY A 119 -11.03 -9.67 -2.06
CA GLY A 119 -12.08 -10.68 -1.96
C GLY A 119 -12.83 -10.67 -0.62
N LYS A 120 -13.59 -11.75 -0.33
CA LYS A 120 -14.41 -11.90 0.88
C LYS A 120 -14.12 -13.23 1.61
N GLY A 121 -14.28 -13.24 2.94
CA GLY A 121 -14.11 -14.44 3.77
C GLY A 121 -12.79 -15.18 3.53
N ALA A 122 -12.83 -16.52 3.51
CA ALA A 122 -11.63 -17.36 3.32
C ALA A 122 -10.85 -17.08 2.01
N LYS A 123 -11.53 -16.61 0.96
CA LYS A 123 -10.85 -16.20 -0.29
C LYS A 123 -9.99 -14.96 -0.08
N ARG A 124 -10.45 -14.01 0.75
CA ARG A 124 -9.71 -12.79 1.09
C ARG A 124 -8.36 -13.12 1.70
N ASP A 125 -8.36 -14.00 2.70
CA ASP A 125 -7.15 -14.34 3.44
C ASP A 125 -6.14 -15.07 2.55
N LYS A 126 -6.63 -15.97 1.67
CA LYS A 126 -5.78 -16.64 0.68
C LYS A 126 -5.16 -15.65 -0.31
N GLN A 127 -5.97 -14.76 -0.89
CA GLN A 127 -5.50 -13.79 -1.90
C GLN A 127 -4.55 -12.77 -1.29
N PHE A 128 -4.82 -12.31 -0.07
CA PHE A 128 -3.88 -11.48 0.68
C PHE A 128 -2.56 -12.22 0.90
N ALA A 129 -2.61 -13.47 1.39
CA ALA A 129 -1.41 -14.25 1.66
C ALA A 129 -0.55 -14.47 0.41
N GLU A 130 -1.17 -14.79 -0.74
CA GLU A 130 -0.46 -14.93 -2.02
C GLU A 130 0.32 -13.64 -2.39
N MET A 131 -0.26 -12.45 -2.16
CA MET A 131 0.45 -11.19 -2.42
C MET A 131 1.61 -10.95 -1.45
N ILE A 132 1.46 -11.32 -0.18
CA ILE A 132 2.52 -11.21 0.83
C ILE A 132 3.66 -12.18 0.53
N GLU A 133 3.36 -13.42 0.13
CA GLU A 133 4.37 -14.41 -0.25
C GLU A 133 5.20 -13.94 -1.46
N VAL A 134 4.58 -13.27 -2.43
CA VAL A 134 5.30 -12.63 -3.53
C VAL A 134 6.18 -11.49 -3.01
N ALA A 135 5.68 -10.66 -2.09
CA ALA A 135 6.48 -9.60 -1.47
C ALA A 135 7.70 -10.16 -0.73
N CYS A 136 7.54 -11.23 0.05
CA CYS A 136 8.63 -11.94 0.71
C CYS A 136 9.64 -12.49 -0.29
N ARG A 137 9.17 -13.19 -1.34
CA ARG A 137 10.02 -13.80 -2.38
C ARG A 137 10.90 -12.78 -3.09
N HIS A 138 10.35 -11.60 -3.37
CA HIS A 138 11.07 -10.53 -4.07
C HIS A 138 11.70 -9.49 -3.12
N ASN A 139 11.63 -9.72 -1.81
CA ASN A 139 12.09 -8.79 -0.77
C ASN A 139 11.57 -7.35 -0.99
N LYS A 140 10.27 -7.23 -1.28
CA LYS A 140 9.62 -5.95 -1.58
C LYS A 140 8.83 -5.45 -0.38
N PRO A 141 9.02 -4.19 0.05
CA PRO A 141 8.12 -3.59 1.00
C PRO A 141 6.70 -3.51 0.46
N ILE A 142 5.74 -3.47 1.38
CA ILE A 142 4.33 -3.28 1.07
C ILE A 142 3.79 -2.01 1.72
N ARG A 143 2.74 -1.46 1.14
CA ARG A 143 1.80 -0.60 1.86
C ARG A 143 0.46 -1.29 2.00
N ILE A 144 0.02 -1.52 3.22
CA ILE A 144 -1.35 -1.89 3.53
C ILE A 144 -2.16 -0.60 3.64
N GLY A 145 -2.94 -0.31 2.60
CA GLY A 145 -3.67 0.95 2.48
C GLY A 145 -5.17 0.74 2.52
N VAL A 146 -5.75 0.95 3.70
CA VAL A 146 -7.19 0.84 3.96
C VAL A 146 -7.86 2.19 3.68
N ASN A 147 -8.94 2.15 2.89
CA ASN A 147 -9.76 3.32 2.59
C ASN A 147 -11.20 3.05 3.06
N TRP A 148 -11.87 4.10 3.54
CA TRP A 148 -13.27 4.00 3.96
C TRP A 148 -14.20 3.40 2.89
N GLY A 149 -14.11 3.87 1.64
CA GLY A 149 -15.02 3.43 0.56
C GLY A 149 -14.86 1.96 0.14
N SER A 150 -13.85 1.27 0.65
CA SER A 150 -13.59 -0.14 0.38
C SER A 150 -13.31 -0.89 1.68
N LEU A 151 -13.90 -0.48 2.80
CA LEU A 151 -13.72 -1.17 4.07
C LEU A 151 -14.34 -2.57 3.98
N ASP A 152 -13.67 -3.53 4.61
CA ASP A 152 -14.21 -4.87 4.74
C ASP A 152 -15.51 -4.88 5.55
N GLN A 153 -16.57 -5.40 4.94
CA GLN A 153 -17.91 -5.41 5.50
C GLN A 153 -18.03 -6.40 6.66
N ASP A 154 -17.32 -7.52 6.62
CA ASP A 154 -17.37 -8.52 7.68
C ASP A 154 -16.71 -7.98 8.96
N LEU A 155 -15.58 -7.27 8.81
CA LEU A 155 -14.93 -6.56 9.90
C LEU A 155 -15.80 -5.42 10.46
N LEU A 156 -16.43 -4.63 9.60
CA LEU A 156 -17.32 -3.56 10.04
C LEU A 156 -18.49 -4.11 10.84
N ALA A 157 -19.12 -5.19 10.37
CA ALA A 157 -20.21 -5.86 11.08
C ALA A 157 -19.74 -6.34 12.47
N ARG A 158 -18.57 -7.00 12.55
CA ARG A 158 -17.98 -7.43 13.82
C ARG A 158 -17.82 -6.26 14.81
N ILE A 159 -17.28 -5.13 14.35
CA ILE A 159 -17.03 -3.96 15.20
C ILE A 159 -18.34 -3.27 15.59
N MET A 160 -19.37 -3.28 14.72
CA MET A 160 -20.70 -2.79 15.06
C MET A 160 -21.37 -3.65 16.13
N ASP A 161 -21.27 -4.97 16.02
CA ASP A 161 -21.80 -5.92 17.01
C ASP A 161 -21.09 -5.77 18.37
N GLU A 162 -19.76 -5.67 18.36
CA GLU A 162 -18.96 -5.36 19.55
C GLU A 162 -19.36 -4.02 20.18
N ASN A 163 -19.63 -3.00 19.34
CA ASN A 163 -20.05 -1.69 19.81
C ASN A 163 -21.46 -1.70 20.44
N ALA A 164 -22.38 -2.48 19.88
CA ALA A 164 -23.74 -2.63 20.40
C ALA A 164 -23.79 -3.29 21.79
N GLN A 165 -22.77 -4.08 22.14
CA GLN A 165 -22.63 -4.72 23.45
C GLN A 165 -21.98 -3.83 24.52
N ARG A 166 -21.52 -2.62 24.17
CA ARG A 166 -20.89 -1.71 25.12
C ARG A 166 -21.93 -1.07 26.02
N ALA A 167 -21.56 -0.83 27.29
CA ALA A 167 -22.37 -0.05 28.23
C ALA A 167 -22.65 1.37 27.70
N GLU A 168 -21.66 1.97 27.04
CA GLU A 168 -21.76 3.22 26.31
C GLU A 168 -21.32 2.99 24.86
N PRO A 169 -22.27 2.74 23.94
CA PRO A 169 -21.97 2.58 22.53
C PRO A 169 -21.31 3.83 21.95
N TRP A 170 -20.27 3.61 21.15
CA TRP A 170 -19.62 4.68 20.42
C TRP A 170 -20.52 5.25 19.33
N HIS A 171 -20.25 6.51 18.99
CA HIS A 171 -20.84 7.16 17.83
C HIS A 171 -20.39 6.47 16.53
N PRO A 172 -21.22 6.39 15.47
CA PRO A 172 -20.88 5.71 14.22
C PRO A 172 -19.54 6.10 13.59
N GLN A 173 -19.12 7.36 13.74
CA GLN A 173 -17.83 7.85 13.24
C GLN A 173 -16.63 7.19 13.95
N SER A 174 -16.75 6.93 15.25
CA SER A 174 -15.71 6.25 16.03
C SER A 174 -15.65 4.76 15.70
N VAL A 175 -16.81 4.11 15.49
CA VAL A 175 -16.90 2.72 15.01
C VAL A 175 -16.18 2.59 13.66
N MET A 176 -16.43 3.52 12.74
CA MET A 176 -15.76 3.57 11.43
C MET A 176 -14.24 3.73 11.56
N ALA A 177 -13.79 4.67 12.42
CA ALA A 177 -12.37 4.90 12.64
C ALA A 177 -11.68 3.64 13.22
N GLU A 178 -12.34 2.98 14.19
CA GLU A 178 -11.84 1.72 14.76
C GLU A 178 -11.74 0.64 13.68
N ALA A 179 -12.75 0.49 12.82
CA ALA A 179 -12.71 -0.50 11.76
C ALA A 179 -11.59 -0.29 10.75
N LEU A 180 -11.31 0.96 10.38
CA LEU A 180 -10.17 1.28 9.51
C LEU A 180 -8.83 0.91 10.15
N ILE A 181 -8.63 1.31 11.41
CA ILE A 181 -7.37 1.08 12.14
C ILE A 181 -7.17 -0.41 12.39
N THR A 182 -8.20 -1.11 12.86
CA THR A 182 -8.17 -2.55 13.11
C THR A 182 -7.89 -3.31 11.82
N SER A 183 -8.51 -2.94 10.69
CA SER A 183 -8.23 -3.56 9.39
C SER A 183 -6.75 -3.46 9.02
N ALA A 184 -6.14 -2.28 9.19
CA ALA A 184 -4.75 -2.06 8.86
C ALA A 184 -3.79 -2.86 9.78
N ILE A 185 -4.03 -2.82 11.10
CA ILE A 185 -3.17 -3.48 12.09
C ILE A 185 -3.29 -5.00 12.02
N GLU A 186 -4.50 -5.55 11.91
CA GLU A 186 -4.69 -7.00 11.76
C GLU A 186 -4.06 -7.51 10.46
N SER A 187 -4.20 -6.76 9.36
CA SER A 187 -3.53 -7.12 8.09
C SER A 187 -2.01 -7.04 8.19
N ALA A 188 -1.46 -6.07 8.95
CA ALA A 188 -0.02 -5.95 9.19
C ALA A 188 0.52 -7.14 9.97
N ARG A 189 -0.15 -7.49 11.07
CA ARG A 189 0.19 -8.70 11.86
C ARG A 189 0.10 -9.95 11.01
N LYS A 190 -0.92 -10.04 10.15
CA LYS A 190 -1.06 -11.19 9.26
C LYS A 190 0.10 -11.28 8.26
N ALA A 191 0.56 -10.15 7.73
CA ALA A 191 1.73 -10.13 6.85
C ALA A 191 3.01 -10.55 7.59
N GLU A 192 3.19 -10.13 8.85
CA GLU A 192 4.29 -10.59 9.71
C GLU A 192 4.22 -12.10 9.98
N GLU A 193 3.03 -12.65 10.28
CA GLU A 193 2.81 -14.09 10.47
C GLU A 193 3.17 -14.92 9.23
N ILE A 194 2.96 -14.38 8.03
CA ILE A 194 3.33 -15.02 6.76
C ILE A 194 4.85 -14.96 6.52
N GLY A 195 5.55 -14.06 7.23
CA GLY A 195 7.01 -13.96 7.21
C GLY A 195 7.56 -12.65 6.63
N LEU A 196 6.72 -11.66 6.33
CA LEU A 196 7.21 -10.35 5.89
C LEU A 196 7.80 -9.59 7.08
N PRO A 197 9.05 -9.09 7.00
CA PRO A 197 9.63 -8.30 8.09
C PRO A 197 8.76 -7.07 8.36
N GLY A 198 8.43 -6.80 9.63
CA GLY A 198 7.53 -5.68 9.92
C GLY A 198 8.11 -4.31 9.57
N ASN A 199 9.44 -4.17 9.44
CA ASN A 199 10.05 -2.95 8.91
C ASN A 199 9.85 -2.76 7.39
N GLN A 200 9.31 -3.76 6.69
CA GLN A 200 8.88 -3.67 5.29
C GLN A 200 7.39 -3.35 5.13
N ILE A 201 6.67 -3.12 6.23
CA ILE A 201 5.23 -2.84 6.22
C ILE A 201 4.99 -1.35 6.48
N ILE A 202 4.29 -0.70 5.56
CA ILE A 202 3.86 0.69 5.70
C ILE A 202 2.33 0.73 5.76
N LEU A 203 1.76 1.50 6.68
CA LEU A 203 0.31 1.60 6.86
C LEU A 203 -0.25 2.93 6.35
N SER A 204 -1.49 2.91 5.89
CA SER A 204 -2.28 4.11 5.68
C SER A 204 -3.77 3.83 5.86
N CYS A 205 -4.47 4.71 6.59
CA CYS A 205 -5.92 4.66 6.79
C CYS A 205 -6.54 5.98 6.32
N LYS A 206 -7.14 6.02 5.13
CA LYS A 206 -7.60 7.27 4.52
C LYS A 206 -9.11 7.46 4.61
N VAL A 207 -9.48 8.69 4.98
CA VAL A 207 -10.84 9.22 4.99
C VAL A 207 -10.85 10.61 4.37
N SER A 208 -12.01 11.06 3.85
CA SER A 208 -12.10 12.35 3.14
C SER A 208 -12.32 13.55 4.05
N GLN A 209 -12.75 13.35 5.31
CA GLN A 209 -12.95 14.44 6.27
C GLN A 209 -11.69 14.71 7.08
N VAL A 210 -11.23 15.97 7.11
CA VAL A 210 -9.95 16.37 7.71
C VAL A 210 -9.85 16.02 9.20
N GLN A 211 -10.86 16.38 10.00
CA GLN A 211 -10.81 16.11 11.45
C GLN A 211 -10.83 14.61 11.76
N ALA A 212 -11.59 13.84 10.99
CA ALA A 212 -11.59 12.39 11.09
C ALA A 212 -10.22 11.79 10.72
N LEU A 213 -9.56 12.31 9.67
CA LEU A 213 -8.23 11.86 9.25
C LEU A 213 -7.19 12.10 10.36
N ILE A 214 -7.22 13.28 11.00
CA ILE A 214 -6.32 13.60 12.12
C ILE A 214 -6.54 12.61 13.27
N ALA A 215 -7.79 12.34 13.64
CA ALA A 215 -8.12 11.39 14.70
C ALA A 215 -7.64 9.97 14.36
N VAL A 216 -7.91 9.49 13.14
CA VAL A 216 -7.50 8.18 12.66
C VAL A 216 -5.98 8.00 12.72
N TYR A 217 -5.22 8.97 12.22
CA TYR A 217 -3.75 8.87 12.21
C TYR A 217 -3.12 9.03 13.59
N ARG A 218 -3.70 9.84 14.49
CA ARG A 218 -3.27 9.91 15.89
C ARG A 218 -3.43 8.58 16.60
N GLU A 219 -4.58 7.93 16.42
CA GLU A 219 -4.84 6.65 17.06
C GLU A 219 -4.06 5.51 16.41
N LEU A 220 -3.90 5.51 15.08
CA LEU A 220 -3.05 4.54 14.38
C LEU A 220 -1.61 4.61 14.91
N ALA A 221 -1.01 5.81 14.98
CA ALA A 221 0.35 5.99 15.49
C ALA A 221 0.51 5.58 16.97
N ARG A 222 -0.56 5.63 17.78
CA ARG A 222 -0.52 5.16 19.17
C ARG A 222 -0.45 3.62 19.27
N ARG A 223 -0.94 2.90 18.25
CA ARG A 223 -1.11 1.44 18.26
C ARG A 223 -0.07 0.70 17.42
N CYS A 224 0.79 1.41 16.69
CA CYS A 224 1.87 0.83 15.88
C CYS A 224 3.15 1.68 15.91
N ASP A 225 4.25 1.07 15.49
CA ASP A 225 5.60 1.64 15.41
C ASP A 225 6.07 1.82 13.96
#